data_AF-A0A392QJI1-F1
#
_entry.id   AF-A0A392QJI1-F1
#
_cell.length_a   1.000
_cell.length_b   1.000
_cell.length_c   1.000
_cell.angle_alpha   90.00
_cell.angle_beta   90.00
_cell.angle_gamma   90.00
#
_symmetry.space_group_name_H-M   'P 1'
#
loop_
_entity.id
_entity.type
_entity.pdbx_description
1 polymer ?
#
loop_
_entity_poly.entity_id
_entity_poly.type
_entity_poly.pdbx_seq_one_letter_code
_entity_poly.pdbx_strand_id
1 'polypeptide(L)' 'MYKVGSLFYAIYFIVSFPMFLRIDEKLGNKWDLPRVAVDALGAAMLVTIILDLWRIFLGPIVPVSEAKQCSQTGLP' A
#
# COMPACT_ATOMS: atom_id res chain seq x y z
N MET A 1 3.45 3.16 -17.79
CA MET A 1 3.03 1.77 -17.49
C MET A 1 4.12 0.94 -16.81
N TYR A 2 5.38 0.91 -17.28
CA TYR A 2 6.44 0.04 -16.71
C TYR A 2 7.25 0.60 -15.52
N LYS A 3 7.37 1.92 -15.35
CA LYS A 3 8.05 2.50 -14.16
C LYS A 3 7.19 2.50 -12.89
N VAL A 4 5.87 2.64 -13.04
CA VAL A 4 4.93 2.75 -11.91
C VAL A 4 4.54 1.36 -11.38
N GLY A 5 4.34 0.38 -12.27
CA GLY A 5 3.96 -0.97 -11.86
C GLY A 5 5.06 -1.74 -11.13
N SER A 6 6.33 -1.59 -11.55
CA SER A 6 7.47 -2.22 -10.88
C SER A 6 7.69 -1.67 -9.47
N LEU A 7 7.47 -0.37 -9.26
CA LEU A 7 7.60 0.22 -7.94
C LEU A 7 6.48 -0.21 -6.98
N PHE A 8 5.25 -0.37 -7.47
CA PHE A 8 4.16 -0.97 -6.69
C PHE A 8 4.53 -2.37 -6.19
N TYR A 9 5.15 -3.18 -7.06
CA TYR A 9 5.66 -4.50 -6.67
C TYR A 9 6.81 -4.41 -5.65
N ALA A 10 7.73 -3.45 -5.84
CA ALA A 10 8.87 -3.24 -4.94
C ALA A 10 8.44 -2.87 -3.50
N ILE A 11 7.35 -2.13 -3.33
CA ILE A 11 6.83 -1.76 -2.01
C ILE A 11 6.46 -2.99 -1.17
N TYR A 12 5.90 -4.03 -1.78
CA TYR A 12 5.58 -5.27 -1.06
C TYR A 12 6.84 -5.95 -0.52
N PHE A 13 7.98 -5.86 -1.22
CA PHE A 13 9.24 -6.42 -0.74
C PHE A 13 9.76 -5.68 0.50
N ILE A 14 9.58 -4.35 0.57
CA ILE A 14 9.99 -3.54 1.73
C ILE A 14 9.29 -4.02 3.01
N VAL A 15 8.02 -4.43 2.93
CA VAL A 15 7.27 -4.92 4.10
C VAL A 15 7.44 -6.43 4.32
N SER A 16 7.53 -7.21 3.25
CA SER A 16 7.64 -8.66 3.32
C SER A 16 8.98 -9.12 3.92
N PHE A 17 10.10 -8.49 3.53
CA PHE A 17 11.42 -8.91 4.04
C PHE A 17 11.57 -8.79 5.56
N PRO A 18 11.21 -7.66 6.21
CA PRO A 18 11.21 -7.55 7.68
C PRO A 18 10.32 -8.59 8.36
N MET A 19 9.17 -8.91 7.76
CA MET A 19 8.28 -9.94 8.31
C MET A 19 8.89 -11.34 8.21
N PHE A 20 9.54 -11.67 7.10
CA PHE A 20 10.27 -12.93 6.97
C PHE A 20 11.42 -13.03 7.98
N LEU A 21 12.23 -11.97 8.14
CA LEU A 21 13.30 -11.94 9.15
C LEU A 21 12.77 -12.15 10.57
N ARG A 22 11.65 -11.48 10.91
CA ARG A 22 11.02 -11.63 12.23
C ARG A 22 10.49 -13.06 12.48
N ILE A 23 10.05 -13.74 11.43
CA ILE A 23 9.53 -15.12 11.53
C ILE A 23 10.68 -16.14 11.63
N ASP A 24 11.78 -15.90 10.92
CA ASP A 24 12.90 -16.84 10.78
C ASP A 24 13.86 -16.87 11.99
N GLU A 25 13.95 -15.79 12.77
CA GLU A 25 15.03 -15.59 13.74
C GLU A 25 15.00 -16.48 15.00
N LYS A 26 13.94 -17.26 15.28
CA LYS A 26 13.84 -18.03 16.53
C LYS A 26 13.28 -19.44 16.37
N LEU A 27 14.17 -20.38 16.03
CA LEU A 27 14.00 -21.83 16.17
C LEU A 27 13.73 -22.19 17.65
N GLY A 28 12.46 -22.14 18.07
CA GLY A 28 12.04 -22.60 19.42
C GLY A 28 10.97 -21.76 20.12
N ASN A 29 10.61 -20.58 19.60
CA ASN A 29 9.51 -19.81 20.17
C ASN A 29 8.15 -20.32 19.68
N LYS A 30 7.26 -20.63 20.63
CA LYS A 30 5.84 -20.86 20.31
C LYS A 30 5.23 -19.54 19.86
N TRP A 31 4.53 -19.58 18.73
CA TRP A 31 3.80 -18.43 18.21
C TRP A 31 2.44 -18.37 18.87
N ASP A 32 2.22 -17.34 19.69
CA ASP A 32 0.90 -17.07 20.24
C ASP A 32 -0.01 -16.49 19.16
N LEU A 33 -1.22 -17.05 19.02
CA LEU A 33 -2.28 -16.57 18.14
C LEU A 33 -2.49 -15.04 18.17
N PRO A 34 -2.60 -14.37 19.34
CA PRO A 34 -2.74 -12.91 19.39
C PRO A 34 -1.52 -12.16 18.87
N ARG A 35 -0.30 -12.69 19.08
CA ARG A 35 0.93 -12.06 18.58
C ARG A 35 0.99 -12.11 17.06
N VAL A 36 0.65 -13.27 16.48
CA VAL A 36 0.57 -13.44 15.01
C VAL A 36 -0.48 -12.51 14.42
N ALA A 37 -1.64 -12.36 15.08
CA ALA A 37 -2.70 -11.48 14.63
C ALA A 37 -2.24 -10.00 14.59
N VAL A 38 -1.55 -9.52 15.63
CA VAL A 38 -1.03 -8.15 15.68
C VAL A 38 0.06 -7.93 14.64
N ASP A 39 0.98 -8.89 14.47
CA ASP A 39 2.05 -8.78 13.47
C ASP A 39 1.48 -8.77 12.04
N ALA A 40 0.47 -9.59 11.74
CA ALA A 40 -0.21 -9.60 10.44
C ALA A 40 -1.00 -8.31 10.18
N LEU A 41 -1.73 -7.80 11.18
CA LEU A 41 -2.45 -6.53 11.09
C LEU A 41 -1.47 -5.35 10.90
N GLY A 42 -0.35 -5.37 11.61
CA GLY A 42 0.71 -4.38 11.50
C GLY A 42 1.33 -4.37 10.10
N ALA A 43 1.67 -5.55 9.56
CA ALA A 43 2.19 -5.67 8.21
C ALA A 43 1.19 -5.16 7.16
N ALA A 44 -0.09 -5.50 7.28
CA ALA A 44 -1.14 -5.03 6.38
C ALA A 44 -1.29 -3.50 6.42
N MET A 45 -1.32 -2.92 7.63
CA MET A 45 -1.41 -1.47 7.80
C MET A 45 -0.19 -0.74 7.22
N LEU A 46 1.01 -1.29 7.40
CA LEU A 46 2.25 -0.72 6.87
C LEU A 46 2.21 -0.67 5.33
N VAL A 47 1.76 -1.75 4.68
CA VAL A 47 1.53 -1.76 3.23
C VAL A 47 0.54 -0.67 2.83
N THR A 48 -0.60 -0.56 3.52
CA THR A 48 -1.62 0.45 3.17
C THR A 48 -1.12 1.89 3.33
N ILE A 49 -0.32 2.18 4.36
CA ILE A 49 0.26 3.51 4.59
C ILE A 49 1.26 3.85 3.49
N ILE A 50 2.11 2.90 3.06
CA ILE A 50 3.07 3.16 1.97
C ILE A 50 2.32 3.41 0.65
N LEU A 51 1.25 2.67 0.38
CA LEU A 51 0.41 2.89 -0.79
C LEU A 51 -0.30 4.26 -0.75
N ASP A 52 -0.71 4.72 0.43
CA ASP A 52 -1.34 6.03 0.60
C ASP A 52 -0.32 7.18 0.46
N LEU A 53 0.89 7.03 1.04
CA LEU A 53 2.00 7.96 0.82
C LEU A 53 2.34 8.07 -0.66
N TRP A 54 2.41 6.95 -1.38
CA TRP A 54 2.62 6.94 -2.83
C TRP A 54 1.56 7.77 -3.57
N ARG A 55 0.28 7.60 -3.19
CA ARG A 55 -0.84 8.37 -3.75
C ARG A 55 -0.69 9.88 -3.50
N ILE A 56 -0.23 10.26 -2.32
CA ILE A 56 -0.01 11.68 -1.96
C ILE A 56 1.19 12.27 -2.72
N PHE A 57 2.28 11.51 -2.88
CA PHE A 57 3.52 12.02 -3.49
C PHE A 57 3.50 12.15 -5.01
N LEU A 58 2.88 11.22 -5.76
CA LEU A 58 2.91 11.25 -7.23
C LEU A 58 1.63 11.76 -7.88
N GLY A 59 0.59 12.02 -7.09
CA GLY A 59 -0.70 12.42 -7.62
C GLY A 59 -1.42 11.29 -8.36
N PRO A 60 -2.66 11.54 -8.83
CA PRO A 60 -3.50 10.52 -9.43
C PRO A 60 -2.83 9.90 -10.67
N ILE A 61 -2.69 8.57 -10.67
CA ILE A 61 -2.08 7.75 -11.74
C ILE A 61 -2.82 7.88 -13.08
N VAL A 62 -4.06 8.39 -13.03
CA VAL A 62 -4.87 8.70 -14.20
C VAL A 62 -5.13 10.20 -14.17
N PRO A 63 -4.83 10.95 -15.26
CA PRO A 63 -5.37 12.29 -15.38
C PRO A 63 -6.89 12.15 -15.31
N VAL A 64 -7.51 12.70 -14.28
CA VAL A 64 -8.96 12.93 -14.30
C VAL A 64 -9.15 13.92 -15.44
N SER A 65 -9.51 13.41 -16.63
CA SER A 65 -9.89 14.27 -17.74
C SER A 65 -10.94 15.24 -17.24
N GLU A 66 -10.66 16.53 -17.37
CA GLU A 66 -11.59 17.64 -17.11
C GLU A 66 -12.91 17.55 -17.92
N ALA A 67 -13.09 16.51 -18.73
CA ALA A 67 -14.30 16.24 -19.50
C ALA A 67 -15.54 15.88 -18.64
N LYS A 68 -15.48 15.94 -17.31
CA LYS A 68 -16.64 15.86 -16.41
C LYS A 68 -16.89 17.10 -15.56
N GLN A 69 -16.27 18.25 -15.86
CA GLN A 69 -16.93 19.52 -15.52
C GLN A 69 -18.02 19.76 -16.56
N CYS A 70 -19.19 19.15 -16.33
CA CYS A 70 -20.40 19.57 -17.02
C CYS A 70 -20.53 21.08 -16.84
N SER A 71 -20.36 21.83 -17.94
CA SER A 71 -20.87 23.19 -18.06
C SER A 71 -22.37 23.12 -17.86
N GLN A 72 -22.83 23.25 -16.62
CA GLN A 72 -24.21 23.60 -16.34
C GLN A 72 -24.35 25.07 -16.76
N THR A 73 -24.44 25.28 -18.08
CA THR A 73 -24.96 26.52 -18.64
C THR A 73 -26.45 26.53 -18.33
N GLY A 74 -26.78 26.87 -17.08
CA GLY A 74 -28.15 27.17 -16.68
C GLY A 74 -28.54 28.52 -17.28
N LEU A 75 -29.28 28.47 -18.39
CA LEU A 75 -30.28 29.48 -18.76
C LEU A 75 -31.62 29.00 -18.18
N PRO A 76 -32.50 29.92 -17.73
CA PRO A 76 -33.17 30.89 -18.60
C PRO A 76 -32.61 32.31 -18.57
#